data_AF-A0A6C2UI30-F1
#
_entry.id   AF-A0A6C2UI30-F1
#
_cell.length_a   1.000
_cell.length_b   1.000
_cell.length_c   1.000
_cell.angle_alpha   90.00
_cell.angle_beta   90.00
_cell.angle_gamma   90.00
#
_symmetry.space_group_name_H-M   'P 1'
#
loop_
_entity.id
_entity.type
_entity.pdbx_description
1 polymer ?
#
loop_
_entity_poly.entity_id
_entity_poly.type
_entity_poly.pdbx_seq_one_letter_code
_entity_poly.pdbx_strand_id
1 'polypeptide(L)'
;MFNTLSQDIIINSAVFFDKQNSGRYREALERIFDLAIGVDTIENIISREKKAELEKELKRQERRGARYAEKRIEFEREVDELIKRAKEYELIPDGLDVDASLDELRHVIKEFSGSLLQRPSTDVDTLKQSENQARLTIRNLERLNQGYRKYKDALTKSVDSLRPLAYIQNKKSEIVQTSIFSELVNALETDLLDIKEDVKKRTAIEKNLNDLIAEENSKIGRIQKDLAISAQELRAFNTDREKHFFMGKLAAQLDLYTASASNPDVDIKATIDSVTEDLKQITVRDVAEQRGMTVRLLEEIMQEYINLAGDALENYKSYHPQFDYKEKVLSLRKPFTDYVDSVGSSSNHLFLHLFLFLGLHELVKSKDVPFIPPFLIIDQPSRPYWGDTGEGKGEGVLKTGDDEKIRKAFELLDSFMDKMLKNGGPGFQMIVLEHVPANYWKGLDNIHPVEEFIGGNALIRPEDISELTDQDSEGEES
;
A
#
# COMPACT_ATOMS: atom_id res chain seq x y z
N MET A 1 -4.31 0.17 -41.35
CA MET A 1 -5.64 -0.20 -40.84
C MET A 1 -6.68 0.81 -41.30
N PHE A 2 -6.49 2.12 -41.11
CA PHE A 2 -7.46 3.15 -41.53
C PHE A 2 -7.29 3.67 -42.97
N ASN A 3 -6.12 3.46 -43.58
CA ASN A 3 -5.75 4.07 -44.87
C ASN A 3 -5.79 3.10 -46.05
N THR A 4 -6.26 1.86 -45.85
CA THR A 4 -6.25 0.82 -46.88
C THR A 4 -7.57 0.06 -46.84
N LEU A 5 -8.15 -0.13 -48.01
CA LEU A 5 -9.27 -1.04 -48.29
C LEU A 5 -8.79 -2.03 -49.33
N SER A 6 -8.32 -3.20 -48.88
CA SER A 6 -7.88 -4.26 -49.77
C SER A 6 -9.05 -4.94 -50.48
N GLN A 7 -8.73 -5.58 -51.60
CA GLN A 7 -9.66 -6.33 -52.42
C GLN A 7 -10.50 -7.34 -51.61
N ASP A 8 -9.90 -8.01 -50.62
CA ASP A 8 -10.55 -9.06 -49.80
C ASP A 8 -11.40 -8.51 -48.66
N ILE A 9 -11.11 -7.29 -48.21
CA ILE A 9 -11.88 -6.63 -47.15
C ILE A 9 -13.06 -5.89 -47.72
N ILE A 10 -12.92 -5.23 -48.88
CA ILE A 10 -13.93 -4.30 -49.39
C ILE A 10 -15.30 -4.95 -49.66
N ILE A 11 -15.38 -6.28 -49.79
CA ILE A 11 -16.64 -7.03 -49.95
C ILE A 11 -16.97 -7.94 -48.75
N ASN A 12 -16.19 -7.86 -47.68
CA ASN A 12 -16.30 -8.75 -46.53
C ASN A 12 -17.50 -8.38 -45.66
N SER A 13 -18.25 -9.39 -45.21
CA SER A 13 -19.46 -9.19 -44.41
C SER A 13 -19.21 -9.15 -42.90
N ALA A 14 -18.10 -9.69 -42.41
CA ALA A 14 -17.82 -9.87 -40.99
C ALA A 14 -16.80 -8.85 -40.45
N VAL A 15 -15.89 -8.39 -41.30
CA VAL A 15 -14.71 -7.60 -40.91
C VAL A 15 -14.57 -6.39 -41.80
N PHE A 16 -14.32 -5.23 -41.19
CA PHE A 16 -14.19 -3.94 -41.90
C PHE A 16 -12.76 -3.43 -42.03
N PHE A 17 -11.83 -3.89 -41.19
CA PHE A 17 -10.44 -3.42 -41.22
C PHE A 17 -9.49 -4.50 -41.73
N ASP A 18 -8.52 -4.09 -42.56
CA ASP A 18 -7.43 -4.96 -43.00
C ASP A 18 -6.73 -5.63 -41.82
N LYS A 19 -6.59 -6.97 -41.92
CA LYS A 19 -5.94 -7.84 -40.94
C LYS A 19 -6.62 -7.90 -39.56
N GLN A 20 -7.86 -7.42 -39.38
CA GLN A 20 -8.60 -7.50 -38.10
C GLN A 20 -8.83 -8.95 -37.59
N ASN A 21 -8.73 -9.95 -38.46
CA ASN A 21 -8.76 -11.37 -38.07
C ASN A 21 -7.48 -11.84 -37.36
N SER A 22 -6.36 -11.13 -37.53
CA SER A 22 -5.11 -11.41 -36.82
C SER A 22 -5.17 -10.86 -35.40
N GLY A 23 -4.88 -11.70 -34.40
CA GLY A 23 -4.94 -11.31 -32.98
C GLY A 23 -4.14 -10.05 -32.66
N ARG A 24 -2.93 -9.91 -33.25
CA ARG A 24 -2.08 -8.72 -33.08
C ARG A 24 -2.76 -7.44 -33.55
N TYR A 25 -3.39 -7.47 -34.72
CA TYR A 25 -4.02 -6.28 -35.30
C TYR A 25 -5.37 -5.98 -34.64
N ARG A 26 -6.12 -7.01 -34.21
CA ARG A 26 -7.35 -6.83 -33.43
C ARG A 26 -7.10 -6.10 -32.12
N GLU A 27 -6.11 -6.56 -31.35
CA GLU A 27 -5.72 -5.93 -30.09
C GLU A 27 -5.15 -4.52 -30.32
N ALA A 28 -4.36 -4.33 -31.37
CA ALA A 28 -3.87 -3.01 -31.74
C ALA A 28 -5.01 -2.05 -32.10
N LEU A 29 -5.98 -2.50 -32.90
CA LEU A 29 -7.16 -1.70 -33.28
C LEU A 29 -7.94 -1.29 -32.05
N GLU A 30 -8.25 -2.21 -31.13
CA GLU A 30 -8.95 -1.90 -29.88
C GLU A 30 -8.23 -0.83 -29.04
N ARG A 31 -6.90 -0.93 -28.93
CA ARG A 31 -6.09 0.02 -28.13
C ARG A 31 -6.03 1.42 -28.71
N ILE A 32 -5.91 1.53 -30.03
CA ILE A 32 -5.66 2.84 -30.68
C ILE A 32 -6.93 3.51 -31.17
N PHE A 33 -8.07 2.80 -31.25
CA PHE A 33 -9.27 3.33 -31.89
C PHE A 33 -9.75 4.64 -31.28
N ASP A 34 -9.84 4.72 -29.94
CA ASP A 34 -10.31 5.94 -29.27
C ASP A 34 -9.45 7.16 -29.58
N LEU A 35 -8.13 6.99 -29.69
CA LEU A 35 -7.23 8.06 -30.13
C LEU A 35 -7.39 8.36 -31.62
N ALA A 36 -7.52 7.31 -32.44
CA ALA A 36 -7.59 7.41 -33.90
C ALA A 36 -8.84 8.18 -34.37
N ILE A 37 -9.99 8.03 -33.70
CA ILE A 37 -11.23 8.75 -34.04
C ILE A 37 -11.50 9.97 -33.15
N GLY A 38 -10.52 10.36 -32.32
CA GLY A 38 -10.60 11.53 -31.44
C GLY A 38 -11.67 11.43 -30.34
N VAL A 39 -11.91 10.23 -29.80
CA VAL A 39 -12.71 10.00 -28.60
C VAL A 39 -11.92 10.37 -27.34
N ASP A 40 -10.65 9.98 -27.29
CA ASP A 40 -9.71 10.37 -26.23
C ASP A 40 -8.59 11.23 -26.85
N THR A 41 -7.92 12.03 -26.02
CA THR A 41 -6.76 12.84 -26.43
C THR A 41 -5.57 12.55 -25.53
N ILE A 42 -4.35 12.78 -26.02
CA ILE A 42 -3.13 12.63 -25.21
C ILE A 42 -3.23 13.49 -23.94
N GLU A 43 -3.72 14.72 -24.07
CA GLU A 43 -3.93 15.65 -22.95
C GLU A 43 -4.89 15.09 -21.89
N ASN A 44 -5.98 14.46 -22.32
CA ASN A 44 -6.96 13.88 -21.40
C ASN A 44 -6.43 12.61 -20.71
N ILE A 45 -5.63 11.80 -21.42
CA ILE A 45 -4.92 10.64 -20.85
C ILE A 45 -3.94 11.12 -19.76
N ILE A 46 -3.10 12.10 -20.06
CA ILE A 46 -2.14 12.67 -19.09
C ILE A 46 -2.87 13.26 -17.89
N SER A 47 -3.97 13.98 -18.12
CA SER A 47 -4.79 14.56 -17.05
C SER A 47 -5.39 13.49 -16.15
N ARG A 48 -5.86 12.37 -16.72
CA ARG A 48 -6.39 11.22 -15.98
C ARG A 48 -5.33 10.52 -15.14
N GLU A 49 -4.13 10.32 -15.69
CA GLU A 49 -3.00 9.75 -14.94
C GLU A 49 -2.57 10.66 -13.79
N LYS A 50 -2.41 11.96 -14.06
CA LYS A 50 -2.06 12.96 -13.04
C LYS A 50 -3.11 13.02 -11.92
N LYS A 51 -4.39 12.99 -12.28
CA LYS A 51 -5.50 12.92 -11.31
C LYS A 51 -5.39 11.68 -10.43
N ALA A 52 -5.16 10.50 -11.00
CA ALA A 52 -5.02 9.26 -10.25
C ALA A 52 -3.81 9.28 -9.30
N GLU A 53 -2.68 9.86 -9.72
CA GLU A 53 -1.50 10.05 -8.89
C GLU A 53 -1.78 10.97 -7.68
N LEU A 54 -2.40 12.13 -7.94
CA LEU A 54 -2.77 13.08 -6.89
C LEU A 54 -3.83 12.51 -5.93
N GLU A 55 -4.82 11.75 -6.42
CA GLU A 55 -5.81 11.07 -5.56
C GLU A 55 -5.14 10.03 -4.64
N LYS A 56 -4.13 9.31 -5.17
CA LYS A 56 -3.35 8.36 -4.38
C LYS A 56 -2.52 9.06 -3.31
N GLU A 57 -1.89 10.18 -3.64
CA GLU A 57 -1.12 10.99 -2.69
C GLU A 57 -2.03 11.62 -1.64
N LEU A 58 -3.19 12.15 -2.03
CA LEU A 58 -4.21 12.66 -1.11
C LEU A 58 -4.60 11.58 -0.08
N LYS A 59 -4.96 10.39 -0.55
CA LYS A 59 -5.34 9.26 0.32
C LYS A 59 -4.21 8.84 1.25
N ARG A 60 -2.95 8.96 0.80
CA ARG A 60 -1.77 8.68 1.63
C ARG A 60 -1.60 9.74 2.72
N GLN A 61 -1.76 11.01 2.40
CA GLN A 61 -1.66 12.11 3.37
C GLN A 61 -2.82 12.10 4.36
N GLU A 62 -4.05 11.83 3.93
CA GLU A 62 -5.21 11.64 4.82
C GLU A 62 -4.98 10.50 5.83
N ARG A 63 -4.48 9.35 5.36
CA ARG A 63 -4.12 8.23 6.24
C ARG A 63 -3.00 8.59 7.20
N ARG A 64 -2.03 9.38 6.75
CA ARG A 64 -0.95 9.87 7.59
C ARG A 64 -1.53 10.78 8.68
N GLY A 65 -2.32 11.79 8.31
CA GLY A 65 -3.00 12.70 9.24
C GLY A 65 -3.85 11.97 10.27
N ALA A 66 -4.67 11.00 9.84
CA ALA A 66 -5.48 10.18 10.76
C ALA A 66 -4.64 9.44 11.80
N ARG A 67 -3.50 8.84 11.41
CA ARG A 67 -2.58 8.17 12.34
C ARG A 67 -1.91 9.15 13.31
N TYR A 68 -1.58 10.36 12.86
CA TYR A 68 -1.04 11.39 13.74
C TYR A 68 -2.09 11.86 14.74
N ALA A 69 -3.34 12.08 14.31
CA ALA A 69 -4.44 12.46 15.18
C ALA A 69 -4.73 11.40 16.25
N GLU A 70 -4.72 10.12 15.89
CA GLU A 70 -4.89 9.00 16.84
C GLU A 70 -3.77 8.97 17.88
N LYS A 71 -2.51 9.05 17.44
CA LYS A 71 -1.35 9.12 18.36
C LYS A 71 -1.38 10.35 19.25
N ARG A 72 -1.88 11.48 18.74
CA ARG A 72 -2.02 12.71 19.51
C ARG A 72 -3.05 12.56 20.63
N ILE A 73 -4.20 11.95 20.35
CA ILE A 73 -5.22 11.66 21.37
C ILE A 73 -4.66 10.71 22.44
N GLU A 74 -3.95 9.66 22.03
CA GLU A 74 -3.31 8.74 22.97
C GLU A 74 -2.30 9.46 23.87
N PHE A 75 -1.48 10.33 23.28
CA PHE A 75 -0.50 11.12 24.00
C PHE A 75 -1.12 12.18 24.93
N GLU A 76 -2.19 12.86 24.52
CA GLU A 76 -2.95 13.78 25.37
C GLU A 76 -3.53 13.05 26.60
N ARG A 77 -4.05 11.83 26.41
CA ARG A 77 -4.52 10.98 27.53
C ARG A 77 -3.38 10.60 28.48
N GLU A 78 -2.20 10.26 27.97
CA GLU A 78 -1.03 9.97 28.82
C GLU A 78 -0.64 11.20 29.65
N VAL A 79 -0.69 12.39 29.08
CA VAL A 79 -0.41 13.65 29.79
C VAL A 79 -1.45 13.91 30.88
N ASP A 80 -2.74 13.70 30.60
CA ASP A 80 -3.80 13.82 31.61
C ASP A 80 -3.61 12.85 32.79
N GLU A 81 -3.20 11.61 32.51
CA GLU A 81 -2.89 10.63 33.55
C GLU A 81 -1.69 11.06 34.42
N LEU A 82 -0.67 11.67 33.81
CA LEU A 82 0.47 12.20 34.54
C LEU A 82 0.09 13.38 35.43
N ILE A 83 -0.74 14.30 34.93
CA ILE A 83 -1.24 15.43 35.72
C ILE A 83 -2.05 14.93 36.91
N LYS A 84 -2.95 13.95 36.70
CA LYS A 84 -3.72 13.33 37.80
C LYS A 84 -2.80 12.74 38.87
N ARG A 85 -1.80 11.97 38.46
CA ARG A 85 -0.81 11.42 39.41
C ARG A 85 -0.02 12.52 40.11
N ALA A 86 0.37 13.57 39.41
CA ALA A 86 1.09 14.69 40.01
C ALA A 86 0.23 15.43 41.07
N LYS A 87 -1.08 15.56 40.83
CA LYS A 87 -2.05 16.07 41.81
C LYS A 87 -2.25 15.13 43.00
N GLU A 88 -2.40 13.82 42.76
CA GLU A 88 -2.47 12.80 43.82
C GLU A 88 -1.23 12.78 44.73
N TYR A 89 -0.07 13.15 44.18
CA TYR A 89 1.19 13.27 44.91
C TYR A 89 1.40 14.65 45.55
N GLU A 90 0.40 15.54 45.51
CA GLU A 90 0.46 16.92 46.01
C GLU A 90 1.63 17.74 45.43
N LEU A 91 2.13 17.36 44.25
CA LEU A 91 3.19 18.09 43.56
C LEU A 91 2.67 19.38 42.92
N ILE A 92 1.37 19.41 42.61
CA ILE A 92 0.65 20.57 42.08
C ILE A 92 -0.75 20.69 42.71
N PRO A 93 -1.31 21.90 42.83
CA PRO A 93 -2.66 22.12 43.35
C PRO A 93 -3.75 21.45 42.51
N ASP A 94 -4.74 20.86 43.17
CA ASP A 94 -5.85 20.11 42.54
C ASP A 94 -6.74 20.97 41.64
N GLY A 95 -6.82 22.28 41.91
CA GLY A 95 -7.70 23.24 41.24
C GLY A 95 -7.20 23.84 39.91
N LEU A 96 -6.02 23.43 39.42
CA LEU A 96 -5.45 23.96 38.18
C LEU A 96 -6.04 23.26 36.94
N ASP A 97 -6.23 24.03 35.85
CA ASP A 97 -6.53 23.48 34.52
C ASP A 97 -5.30 22.75 33.94
N VAL A 98 -5.46 22.10 32.78
CA VAL A 98 -4.39 21.27 32.17
C VAL A 98 -3.17 22.12 31.83
N ASP A 99 -3.34 23.28 31.20
CA ASP A 99 -2.23 24.13 30.77
C ASP A 99 -1.50 24.76 31.98
N ALA A 100 -2.24 25.27 32.96
CA ALA A 100 -1.70 25.79 34.21
C ALA A 100 -1.02 24.69 35.05
N SER A 101 -1.54 23.46 35.02
CA SER A 101 -0.88 22.30 35.65
C SER A 101 0.45 21.98 34.98
N LEU A 102 0.53 22.05 33.65
CA LEU A 102 1.77 21.79 32.90
C LEU A 102 2.83 22.87 33.15
N ASP A 103 2.43 24.14 33.20
CA ASP A 103 3.34 25.25 33.52
C ASP A 103 3.84 25.17 34.96
N GLU A 104 2.97 24.87 35.92
CA GLU A 104 3.37 24.67 37.32
C GLU A 104 4.28 23.44 37.47
N LEU A 105 4.00 22.34 36.78
CA LEU A 105 4.88 21.17 36.76
C LEU A 105 6.28 21.50 36.23
N ARG A 106 6.41 22.38 35.22
CA ARG A 106 7.71 22.86 34.75
C ARG A 106 8.45 23.67 35.80
N HIS A 107 7.74 24.51 36.55
CA HIS A 107 8.31 25.26 37.66
C HIS A 107 8.82 24.34 38.76
N VAL A 108 8.01 23.36 39.18
CA VAL A 108 8.35 22.36 40.20
C VAL A 108 9.55 21.51 39.77
N ILE A 109 9.60 21.05 38.51
CA ILE A 109 10.75 20.28 37.99
C ILE A 109 12.04 21.10 37.98
N LYS A 110 11.95 22.39 37.62
CA LYS A 110 13.09 23.31 37.56
C LYS A 110 13.63 23.65 38.96
N GLU A 111 12.75 23.87 39.93
CA GLU A 111 13.14 24.07 41.33
C GLU A 111 13.71 22.79 41.97
N PHE A 112 13.12 21.63 41.66
CA PHE A 112 13.59 20.35 42.17
C PHE A 112 15.00 20.00 41.69
N SER A 113 15.32 20.35 40.45
CA SER A 113 16.68 20.21 39.89
C SER A 113 17.70 21.11 40.60
N GLY A 114 17.27 22.23 41.19
CA GLY A 114 18.11 23.15 41.97
C GLY A 114 18.32 22.74 43.43
N SER A 115 17.40 21.98 44.01
CA SER A 115 17.46 21.49 45.41
C SER A 115 18.39 20.27 45.62
N LEU A 116 19.03 19.79 44.55
CA LEU A 116 19.94 18.63 44.56
C LEU A 116 21.23 18.80 45.39
N LEU A 117 21.44 19.94 46.06
CA LEU A 117 22.60 20.17 46.91
C LEU A 117 22.15 20.75 48.25
N GLN A 118 22.24 19.90 49.30
CA GLN A 118 22.18 20.20 50.75
C GLN A 118 20.81 19.98 51.45
N ARG A 119 20.66 18.81 52.10
CA ARG A 119 20.61 18.68 53.59
C ARG A 119 20.58 17.21 54.05
N PRO A 120 21.04 16.90 55.27
CA PRO A 120 21.43 15.55 55.68
C PRO A 120 20.27 14.72 56.26
N SER A 121 20.11 13.48 55.81
CA SER A 121 19.23 12.43 56.33
C SER A 121 19.80 11.75 57.60
N THR A 122 20.44 12.49 58.51
CA THR A 122 21.29 11.88 59.54
C THR A 122 20.54 11.13 60.65
N ASP A 123 19.27 11.44 60.97
CA ASP A 123 18.58 10.78 62.09
C ASP A 123 17.88 9.47 61.72
N VAL A 124 17.33 9.33 60.50
CA VAL A 124 16.65 8.09 60.10
C VAL A 124 17.64 7.00 59.72
N ASP A 125 18.75 7.36 59.07
CA ASP A 125 19.79 6.40 58.70
C ASP A 125 20.55 5.88 59.93
N THR A 126 20.79 6.72 60.94
CA THR A 126 21.41 6.29 62.20
C THR A 126 20.50 5.35 63.01
N LEU A 127 19.19 5.61 63.04
CA LEU A 127 18.21 4.71 63.67
C LEU A 127 18.11 3.36 62.95
N LYS A 128 18.09 3.35 61.61
CA LYS A 128 18.10 2.10 60.81
C LYS A 128 19.41 1.33 60.96
N GLN A 129 20.56 2.02 61.01
CA GLN A 129 21.85 1.39 61.29
C GLN A 129 21.86 0.76 62.70
N SER A 130 21.33 1.44 63.70
CA SER A 130 21.20 0.91 65.07
C SER A 130 20.26 -0.29 65.13
N GLU A 131 19.15 -0.31 64.38
CA GLU A 131 18.25 -1.47 64.30
C GLU A 131 18.97 -2.67 63.67
N ASN A 132 19.68 -2.46 62.56
CA ASN A 132 20.42 -3.51 61.89
C ASN A 132 21.54 -4.08 62.77
N GLN A 133 22.26 -3.23 63.51
CA GLN A 133 23.26 -3.67 64.47
C GLN A 133 22.65 -4.50 65.61
N ALA A 134 21.50 -4.09 66.16
CA ALA A 134 20.80 -4.86 67.19
C ALA A 134 20.33 -6.22 66.64
N ARG A 135 19.79 -6.28 65.41
CA ARG A 135 19.40 -7.54 64.75
C ARG A 135 20.58 -8.48 64.48
N LEU A 136 21.72 -7.94 64.06
CA LEU A 136 22.96 -8.73 63.89
C LEU A 136 23.44 -9.28 65.24
N THR A 137 23.37 -8.47 66.29
CA THR A 137 23.74 -8.87 67.65
C THR A 137 22.84 -10.00 68.16
N ILE A 138 21.52 -9.89 67.99
CA ILE A 138 20.56 -10.95 68.32
C ILE A 138 20.89 -12.24 67.56
N ARG A 139 21.11 -12.17 66.25
CA ARG A 139 21.44 -13.36 65.44
C ARG A 139 22.72 -14.04 65.94
N ASN A 140 23.72 -13.25 66.33
CA ASN A 140 24.96 -13.77 66.90
C ASN A 140 24.74 -14.42 68.28
N LEU A 141 23.94 -13.79 69.15
CA LEU A 141 23.57 -14.33 70.45
C LEU A 141 22.73 -15.62 70.33
N GLU A 142 21.80 -15.69 69.40
CA GLU A 142 21.00 -16.90 69.11
C GLU A 142 21.86 -18.04 68.59
N ARG A 143 22.80 -17.75 67.68
CA ARG A 143 23.78 -18.74 67.19
C ARG A 143 24.66 -19.26 68.32
N LEU A 144 25.12 -18.37 69.20
CA LEU A 144 25.90 -18.74 70.38
C LEU A 144 25.08 -19.60 71.34
N ASN A 145 23.82 -19.24 71.59
CA ASN A 145 22.89 -20.00 72.42
C ASN A 145 22.58 -21.39 71.84
N GLN A 146 22.41 -21.50 70.52
CA GLN A 146 22.21 -22.78 69.86
C GLN A 146 23.47 -23.67 69.92
N GLY A 147 24.64 -23.09 69.69
CA GLY A 147 25.92 -23.79 69.87
C GLY A 147 26.10 -24.27 71.31
N TYR A 148 25.70 -23.43 72.26
CA TYR A 148 25.74 -23.74 73.68
C TYR A 148 24.84 -24.92 74.06
N ARG A 149 23.60 -24.94 73.57
CA ARG A 149 22.67 -26.06 73.76
C ARG A 149 23.23 -27.37 73.21
N LYS A 150 23.79 -27.35 72.01
CA LYS A 150 24.44 -28.53 71.40
C LYS A 150 25.60 -29.05 72.24
N TYR A 151 26.41 -28.17 72.79
CA TYR A 151 27.52 -28.54 73.68
C TYR A 151 27.04 -29.13 75.00
N LYS A 152 26.01 -28.54 75.61
CA LYS A 152 25.35 -29.07 76.82
C LYS A 152 24.73 -30.45 76.58
N ASP A 153 24.10 -30.66 75.43
CA ASP A 153 23.54 -31.96 75.05
C ASP A 153 24.65 -33.01 74.87
N ALA A 154 25.80 -32.63 74.28
CA ALA A 154 26.97 -33.51 74.18
C ALA A 154 27.52 -33.88 75.56
N LEU A 155 27.70 -32.91 76.47
CA LEU A 155 28.12 -33.17 77.84
C LEU A 155 27.12 -34.08 78.58
N THR A 156 25.82 -33.85 78.41
CA THR A 156 24.78 -34.68 79.03
C THR A 156 24.84 -36.12 78.52
N LYS A 157 25.08 -36.32 77.22
CA LYS A 157 25.31 -37.66 76.64
C LYS A 157 26.58 -38.32 77.17
N SER A 158 27.65 -37.56 77.37
CA SER A 158 28.88 -38.06 78.00
C SER A 158 28.63 -38.48 79.46
N VAL A 159 27.88 -37.70 80.25
CA VAL A 159 27.45 -38.09 81.60
C VAL A 159 26.60 -39.36 81.56
N ASP A 160 25.68 -39.48 80.61
CA ASP A 160 24.80 -40.64 80.47
C ASP A 160 25.60 -41.91 80.13
N SER A 161 26.57 -41.77 79.23
CA SER A 161 27.48 -42.86 78.81
C SER A 161 28.40 -43.32 79.94
N LEU A 162 28.67 -42.46 80.92
CA LEU A 162 29.44 -42.76 82.13
C LEU A 162 28.56 -43.23 83.30
N ARG A 163 27.23 -43.28 83.18
CA ARG A 163 26.36 -43.90 84.23
C ARG A 163 26.74 -45.32 84.61
N PRO A 164 27.18 -46.21 83.68
CA PRO A 164 27.61 -47.56 84.03
C PRO A 164 28.78 -47.61 85.03
N LEU A 165 29.59 -46.54 85.18
CA LEU A 165 30.65 -46.51 86.20
C LEU A 165 30.10 -46.67 87.62
N ALA A 166 28.96 -46.04 87.92
CA ALA A 166 28.33 -46.16 89.24
C ALA A 166 27.90 -47.62 89.51
N TYR A 167 27.47 -48.33 88.45
CA TYR A 167 27.14 -49.75 88.54
C TYR A 167 28.39 -50.63 88.71
N ILE A 168 29.46 -50.35 87.97
CA ILE A 168 30.75 -51.05 88.06
C ILE A 168 31.37 -50.86 89.46
N GLN A 169 31.30 -49.67 90.04
CA GLN A 169 31.76 -49.43 91.42
C GLN A 169 30.95 -50.21 92.45
N ASN A 170 29.62 -50.23 92.34
CA ASN A 170 28.76 -50.98 93.26
C ASN A 170 28.98 -52.50 93.20
N LYS A 171 29.47 -53.01 92.06
CA LYS A 171 29.77 -54.43 91.81
C LYS A 171 31.27 -54.75 91.84
N LYS A 172 32.10 -53.84 92.38
CA LYS A 172 33.57 -53.91 92.33
C LYS A 172 34.17 -55.21 92.91
N SER A 173 33.49 -55.86 93.85
CA SER A 173 33.90 -57.14 94.46
C SER A 173 33.62 -58.38 93.59
N GLU A 174 32.76 -58.27 92.58
CA GLU A 174 32.35 -59.37 91.68
C GLU A 174 33.12 -59.35 90.34
N ILE A 175 33.98 -58.36 90.11
CA ILE A 175 34.66 -58.11 88.84
C ILE A 175 36.16 -58.43 88.97
N VAL A 176 36.75 -59.08 87.96
CA VAL A 176 38.19 -59.36 87.90
C VAL A 176 38.95 -58.04 87.72
N GLN A 177 39.71 -57.64 88.74
CA GLN A 177 40.46 -56.38 88.75
C GLN A 177 41.86 -56.59 88.18
N THR A 178 42.14 -55.95 87.04
CA THR A 178 43.51 -55.85 86.50
C THR A 178 44.29 -54.76 87.24
N SER A 179 45.61 -54.74 87.08
CA SER A 179 46.50 -53.77 87.76
C SER A 179 46.18 -52.29 87.46
N ILE A 180 45.48 -51.98 86.36
CA ILE A 180 45.15 -50.62 85.92
C ILE A 180 43.69 -50.25 86.27
N PHE A 181 42.90 -51.21 86.78
CA PHE A 181 41.46 -51.03 86.97
C PHE A 181 41.11 -49.87 87.91
N SER A 182 41.79 -49.76 89.05
CA SER A 182 41.54 -48.68 90.01
C SER A 182 41.94 -47.31 89.47
N GLU A 183 43.03 -47.23 88.72
CA GLU A 183 43.51 -45.98 88.11
C GLU A 183 42.54 -45.48 87.04
N LEU A 184 42.08 -46.37 86.16
CA LEU A 184 41.12 -46.04 85.10
C LEU A 184 39.75 -45.64 85.66
N VAL A 185 39.23 -46.38 86.64
CA VAL A 185 37.92 -46.10 87.23
C VAL A 185 37.93 -44.77 87.99
N ASN A 186 39.00 -44.49 88.74
CA ASN A 186 39.13 -43.21 89.46
C ASN A 186 39.33 -42.02 88.49
N ALA A 187 40.08 -42.21 87.39
CA ALA A 187 40.22 -41.18 86.36
C ALA A 187 38.86 -40.83 85.74
N LEU A 188 38.09 -41.84 85.34
CA LEU A 188 36.74 -41.64 84.77
C LEU A 188 35.74 -41.06 85.77
N GLU A 189 35.90 -41.33 87.06
CA GLU A 189 35.08 -40.71 88.12
C GLU A 189 35.41 -39.23 88.33
N THR A 190 36.70 -38.89 88.28
CA THR A 190 37.17 -37.50 88.33
C THR A 190 36.63 -36.73 87.13
N ASP A 191 36.74 -37.30 85.93
CA ASP A 191 36.18 -36.71 84.70
C ASP A 191 34.65 -36.54 84.81
N LEU A 192 33.94 -37.49 85.42
CA LEU A 192 32.49 -37.41 85.62
C LEU A 192 32.09 -36.27 86.57
N LEU A 193 32.87 -36.04 87.63
CA LEU A 193 32.64 -34.94 88.57
C LEU A 193 32.89 -33.59 87.90
N ASP A 194 33.99 -33.46 87.16
CA ASP A 194 34.33 -32.25 86.40
C ASP A 194 33.24 -31.92 85.38
N ILE A 195 32.77 -32.92 84.61
CA ILE A 195 31.68 -32.75 83.65
C ILE A 195 30.38 -32.31 84.34
N LYS A 196 30.04 -32.87 85.52
CA LYS A 196 28.82 -32.49 86.27
C LYS A 196 28.90 -31.07 86.82
N GLU A 197 30.06 -30.64 87.28
CA GLU A 197 30.28 -29.27 87.76
C GLU A 197 30.19 -28.27 86.59
N ASP A 198 30.78 -28.61 85.45
CA ASP A 198 30.73 -27.81 84.23
C ASP A 198 29.30 -27.64 83.74
N VAL A 199 28.48 -28.70 83.72
CA VAL A 199 27.06 -28.61 83.34
C VAL A 199 26.27 -27.66 84.25
N LYS A 200 26.53 -27.66 85.58
CA LYS A 200 25.85 -26.78 86.54
C LYS A 200 26.25 -25.30 86.41
N LYS A 201 27.54 -24.99 86.33
CA LYS A 201 28.02 -23.61 86.11
C LYS A 201 27.46 -23.05 84.81
N ARG A 202 27.35 -23.91 83.80
CA ARG A 202 26.90 -23.55 82.46
C ARG A 202 25.39 -23.28 82.36
N THR A 203 24.53 -23.81 83.23
CA THR A 203 23.11 -23.40 83.25
C THR A 203 22.87 -21.92 83.61
N ALA A 204 23.76 -21.29 84.37
CA ALA A 204 23.63 -19.86 84.71
C ALA A 204 23.91 -18.95 83.49
N ILE A 205 24.81 -19.35 82.60
CA ILE A 205 25.18 -18.60 81.39
C ILE A 205 24.02 -18.59 80.38
N GLU A 206 23.27 -19.70 80.25
CA GLU A 206 22.10 -19.79 79.37
C GLU A 206 21.01 -18.79 79.77
N LYS A 207 20.80 -18.61 81.08
CA LYS A 207 19.82 -17.63 81.61
C LYS A 207 20.24 -16.19 81.27
N ASN A 208 21.51 -15.85 81.51
CA ASN A 208 22.05 -14.52 81.19
C ASN A 208 21.98 -14.21 79.68
N LEU A 209 22.24 -15.19 78.81
CA LEU A 209 22.15 -15.01 77.35
C LEU A 209 20.71 -14.75 76.88
N ASN A 210 19.72 -15.43 77.45
CA ASN A 210 18.32 -15.19 77.13
C ASN A 210 17.87 -13.80 77.61
N ASP A 211 18.35 -13.35 78.78
CA ASP A 211 18.06 -12.01 79.31
C ASP A 211 18.64 -10.91 78.39
N LEU A 212 19.87 -11.09 77.89
CA LEU A 212 20.50 -10.20 76.91
C LEU A 212 19.74 -10.15 75.57
N ILE A 213 19.25 -11.29 75.08
CA ILE A 213 18.42 -11.35 73.86
C ILE A 213 17.08 -10.61 74.08
N ALA A 214 16.48 -10.73 75.27
CA ALA A 214 15.25 -10.03 75.60
C ALA A 214 15.44 -8.50 75.69
N GLU A 215 16.60 -8.04 76.19
CA GLU A 215 16.97 -6.64 76.26
C GLU A 215 17.14 -6.02 74.85
N GLU A 216 17.89 -6.68 73.97
CA GLU A 216 18.06 -6.22 72.58
C GLU A 216 16.74 -6.24 71.78
N ASN A 217 15.86 -7.22 72.01
CA ASN A 217 14.52 -7.22 71.43
C ASN A 217 13.67 -6.04 71.93
N SER A 218 13.80 -5.68 73.21
CA SER A 218 13.12 -4.51 73.78
C SER A 218 13.65 -3.20 73.17
N LYS A 219 14.95 -3.14 72.87
CA LYS A 219 15.58 -2.00 72.16
C LYS A 219 15.06 -1.86 70.73
N ILE A 220 14.93 -2.96 69.99
CA ILE A 220 14.28 -2.97 68.67
C ILE A 220 12.84 -2.48 68.78
N GLY A 221 12.07 -2.96 69.77
CA GLY A 221 10.69 -2.52 69.98
C GLY A 221 10.55 -1.01 70.26
N ARG A 222 11.52 -0.40 70.96
CA ARG A 222 11.57 1.06 71.16
C ARG A 222 11.90 1.80 69.87
N ILE A 223 12.94 1.37 69.14
CA ILE A 223 13.33 1.96 67.85
C ILE A 223 12.18 1.87 66.84
N GLN A 224 11.45 0.74 66.81
CA GLN A 224 10.28 0.57 65.96
C GLN A 224 9.11 1.48 66.36
N LYS A 225 8.93 1.73 67.66
CA LYS A 225 7.92 2.67 68.15
C LYS A 225 8.28 4.11 67.78
N ASP A 226 9.55 4.49 67.89
CA ASP A 226 10.06 5.80 67.50
C ASP A 226 9.95 6.02 65.98
N LEU A 227 10.25 4.98 65.18
CA LEU A 227 10.01 4.98 63.73
C LEU A 227 8.52 5.05 63.37
N ALA A 228 7.64 4.39 64.12
CA ALA A 228 6.20 4.41 63.87
C ALA A 228 5.57 5.78 64.18
N ILE A 229 6.03 6.45 65.25
CA ILE A 229 5.63 7.84 65.57
C ILE A 229 6.09 8.78 64.45
N SER A 230 7.30 8.61 63.93
CA SER A 230 7.80 9.39 62.79
C SER A 230 7.12 9.04 61.45
N ALA A 231 6.51 7.86 61.31
CA ALA A 231 5.82 7.41 60.11
C ALA A 231 4.35 7.88 60.00
N GLN A 232 3.74 8.33 61.11
CA GLN A 232 2.34 8.79 61.11
C GLN A 232 2.19 10.22 60.53
N GLU A 233 3.29 10.97 60.40
CA GLU A 233 3.35 12.30 59.73
C GLU A 233 3.74 12.22 58.23
N LEU A 234 4.06 11.03 57.70
CA LEU A 234 4.57 10.84 56.34
C LEU A 234 3.78 9.76 55.59
N ARG A 235 2.62 10.12 55.05
CA ARG A 235 1.88 9.31 54.06
C ARG A 235 2.21 9.65 52.60
N ALA A 236 3.33 10.31 52.34
CA ALA A 236 3.83 10.60 51.00
C ALA A 236 5.25 10.04 50.82
N PHE A 237 5.42 9.18 49.82
CA PHE A 237 6.67 8.56 49.32
C PHE A 237 7.31 7.48 50.21
N ASN A 238 7.37 6.25 49.70
CA ASN A 238 8.10 5.16 50.35
C ASN A 238 9.64 5.25 50.14
N THR A 239 10.15 6.07 49.20
CA THR A 239 11.58 6.43 49.09
C THR A 239 11.78 7.65 48.16
N ASP A 240 12.73 8.56 48.47
CA ASP A 240 13.10 9.70 47.61
C ASP A 240 13.44 9.29 46.16
N ARG A 241 13.98 8.08 45.97
CA ARG A 241 14.29 7.53 44.64
C ARG A 241 13.07 7.38 43.72
N GLU A 242 11.91 7.03 44.27
CA GLU A 242 10.66 6.87 43.49
C GLU A 242 10.13 8.23 43.03
N LYS A 243 10.21 9.24 43.92
CA LYS A 243 9.90 10.63 43.60
C LYS A 243 10.80 11.15 42.48
N HIS A 244 12.10 10.90 42.54
CA HIS A 244 13.06 11.36 41.53
C HIS A 244 12.84 10.66 40.17
N PHE A 245 12.52 9.37 40.17
CA PHE A 245 12.23 8.63 38.94
C PHE A 245 10.93 9.12 38.26
N PHE A 246 9.89 9.37 39.06
CA PHE A 246 8.64 9.95 38.58
C PHE A 246 8.87 11.35 37.98
N MET A 247 9.63 12.20 38.66
CA MET A 247 9.97 13.55 38.18
C MET A 247 10.80 13.53 36.88
N GLY A 248 11.74 12.59 36.73
CA GLY A 248 12.50 12.42 35.50
C GLY A 248 11.64 11.94 34.33
N LYS A 249 10.71 11.01 34.58
CA LYS A 249 9.75 10.56 33.57
C LYS A 249 8.81 11.69 33.14
N LEU A 250 8.33 12.46 34.12
CA LEU A 250 7.45 13.62 33.90
C LEU A 250 8.15 14.70 33.06
N ALA A 251 9.41 15.04 33.38
CA ALA A 251 10.21 16.00 32.61
C ALA A 251 10.38 15.57 31.15
N ALA A 252 10.73 14.29 30.92
CA ALA A 252 10.89 13.76 29.56
C ALA A 252 9.59 13.77 28.75
N GLN A 253 8.45 13.47 29.38
CA GLN A 253 7.14 13.51 28.71
C GLN A 253 6.66 14.94 28.45
N LEU A 254 6.96 15.89 29.34
CA LEU A 254 6.68 17.32 29.15
C LEU A 254 7.49 17.92 28.00
N ASP A 255 8.77 17.59 27.92
CA ASP A 255 9.63 18.03 26.81
C ASP A 255 9.10 17.49 25.46
N LEU A 256 8.67 16.23 25.43
CA LEU A 256 8.06 15.63 24.25
C LEU A 256 6.74 16.32 23.85
N TYR A 257 5.95 16.77 24.83
CA TYR A 257 4.70 17.50 24.61
C TYR A 257 4.93 18.87 23.97
N THR A 258 5.91 19.62 24.48
CA THR A 258 6.32 20.88 23.87
C THR A 258 6.88 20.72 22.46
N ALA A 259 7.67 19.67 22.22
CA ALA A 259 8.18 19.36 20.89
C ALA A 259 7.05 18.94 19.93
N SER A 260 6.07 18.17 20.40
CA SER A 260 4.94 17.70 19.57
C SER A 260 3.91 18.79 19.24
N ALA A 261 3.81 19.84 20.06
CA ALA A 261 3.04 21.05 19.73
C ALA A 261 3.61 21.80 18.50
N SER A 262 4.83 21.45 18.06
CA SER A 262 5.53 22.02 16.91
C SER A 262 5.14 21.33 15.59
N ASN A 263 3.99 21.70 15.01
CA ASN A 263 3.73 21.77 13.55
C ASN A 263 3.65 20.52 12.63
N PRO A 264 3.51 19.23 13.01
CA PRO A 264 3.33 18.16 12.01
C PRO A 264 1.93 18.20 11.37
N ASP A 265 0.93 18.67 12.14
CA ASP A 265 -0.48 18.70 11.75
C ASP A 265 -0.78 19.82 10.74
N VAL A 266 -0.10 20.96 10.88
CA VAL A 266 -0.20 22.11 9.97
C VAL A 266 0.38 21.77 8.59
N ASP A 267 1.50 21.05 8.54
CA ASP A 267 2.18 20.67 7.30
C ASP A 267 1.38 19.62 6.49
N ILE A 268 0.82 18.62 7.18
CA ILE A 268 -0.05 17.61 6.55
C ILE A 268 -1.32 18.25 6.02
N LYS A 269 -1.96 19.13 6.80
CA LYS A 269 -3.18 19.81 6.38
C LYS A 269 -2.95 20.76 5.20
N ALA A 270 -1.88 21.55 5.24
CA ALA A 270 -1.49 22.41 4.12
C ALA A 270 -1.19 21.61 2.84
N THR A 271 -0.55 20.44 2.98
CA THR A 271 -0.30 19.54 1.85
C THR A 271 -1.61 18.97 1.28
N ILE A 272 -2.53 18.52 2.13
CA ILE A 272 -3.87 18.05 1.72
C ILE A 272 -4.60 19.17 0.97
N ASP A 273 -4.64 20.38 1.54
CA ASP A 273 -5.31 21.53 0.93
C ASP A 273 -4.71 21.84 -0.45
N SER A 274 -3.38 21.86 -0.58
CA SER A 274 -2.69 22.04 -1.87
C SER A 274 -3.05 20.97 -2.90
N VAL A 275 -2.99 19.68 -2.53
CA VAL A 275 -3.30 18.57 -3.44
C VAL A 275 -4.77 18.60 -3.87
N THR A 276 -5.68 18.95 -2.95
CA THR A 276 -7.09 19.10 -3.31
C THR A 276 -7.35 20.26 -4.26
N GLU A 277 -6.59 21.35 -4.17
CA GLU A 277 -6.71 22.46 -5.11
C GLU A 277 -6.16 22.07 -6.50
N ASP A 278 -5.02 21.38 -6.55
CA ASP A 278 -4.48 20.84 -7.80
C ASP A 278 -5.47 19.88 -8.48
N LEU A 279 -6.16 19.05 -7.69
CA LEU A 279 -7.19 18.13 -8.20
C LEU A 279 -8.40 18.85 -8.81
N LYS A 280 -8.81 20.00 -8.25
CA LYS A 280 -9.93 20.79 -8.80
C LYS A 280 -9.59 21.43 -10.14
N GLN A 281 -8.31 21.75 -10.36
CA GLN A 281 -7.86 22.37 -11.60
C GLN A 281 -7.78 21.36 -12.75
N ILE A 282 -7.65 20.06 -12.47
CA ILE A 282 -7.58 19.01 -13.49
C ILE A 282 -9.00 18.64 -13.95
N THR A 283 -9.30 19.02 -15.19
CA THR A 283 -10.54 18.58 -15.87
C THR A 283 -10.26 17.33 -16.69
N VAL A 284 -10.91 16.21 -16.34
CA VAL A 284 -10.86 14.97 -17.12
C VAL A 284 -12.20 14.80 -17.81
N ARG A 285 -12.18 14.67 -19.15
CA ARG A 285 -13.38 14.39 -19.93
C ARG A 285 -13.77 12.93 -19.79
N ASP A 286 -15.07 12.67 -19.68
CA ASP A 286 -15.58 11.30 -19.65
C ASP A 286 -15.49 10.67 -21.04
N VAL A 287 -14.58 9.71 -21.19
CA VAL A 287 -14.35 8.97 -22.44
C VAL A 287 -15.60 8.24 -22.90
N ALA A 288 -16.45 7.74 -21.99
CA ALA A 288 -17.67 7.03 -22.37
C ALA A 288 -18.70 7.98 -23.01
N GLU A 289 -18.84 9.18 -22.45
CA GLU A 289 -19.70 10.22 -23.01
C GLU A 289 -19.17 10.71 -24.37
N GLN A 290 -17.87 10.99 -24.45
CA GLN A 290 -17.21 11.39 -25.71
C GLN A 290 -17.35 10.32 -26.78
N ARG A 291 -17.26 9.04 -26.42
CA ARG A 291 -17.49 7.91 -27.33
C ARG A 291 -18.90 7.95 -27.90
N GLY A 292 -19.91 8.11 -27.05
CA GLY A 292 -21.31 8.20 -27.48
C GLY A 292 -21.55 9.35 -28.45
N MET A 293 -20.99 10.54 -28.18
CA MET A 293 -21.10 11.69 -29.08
C MET A 293 -20.36 11.46 -30.40
N THR A 294 -19.18 10.84 -30.36
CA THR A 294 -18.37 10.58 -31.56
C THR A 294 -19.03 9.57 -32.48
N VAL A 295 -19.62 8.50 -31.93
CA VAL A 295 -20.36 7.52 -32.72
C VAL A 295 -21.56 8.16 -33.40
N ARG A 296 -22.32 9.02 -32.70
CA ARG A 296 -23.45 9.75 -33.32
C ARG A 296 -23.00 10.66 -34.46
N LEU A 297 -21.90 11.39 -34.27
CA LEU A 297 -21.35 12.24 -35.32
C LEU A 297 -20.87 11.41 -36.53
N LEU A 298 -20.23 10.26 -36.28
CA LEU A 298 -19.82 9.34 -37.35
C LEU A 298 -21.04 8.81 -38.12
N GLU A 299 -22.10 8.41 -37.42
CA GLU A 299 -23.36 7.96 -38.02
C GLU A 299 -24.04 9.08 -38.82
N GLU A 300 -24.01 10.33 -38.35
CA GLU A 300 -24.52 11.49 -39.08
C GLU A 300 -23.75 11.71 -40.39
N ILE A 301 -22.41 11.67 -40.35
CA ILE A 301 -21.56 11.76 -41.54
C ILE A 301 -21.87 10.62 -42.52
N MET A 302 -21.95 9.39 -42.02
CA MET A 302 -22.25 8.22 -42.87
C MET A 302 -23.65 8.27 -43.48
N GLN A 303 -24.61 8.91 -42.82
CA GLN A 303 -25.95 9.09 -43.35
C GLN A 303 -25.93 9.93 -44.64
N GLU A 304 -25.06 10.93 -44.74
CA GLU A 304 -24.91 11.73 -45.96
C GLU A 304 -24.44 10.87 -47.14
N TYR A 305 -23.48 9.97 -46.91
CA TYR A 305 -23.00 9.05 -47.94
C TYR A 305 -24.05 8.02 -48.33
N ILE A 306 -24.83 7.50 -47.37
CA ILE A 306 -25.98 6.61 -47.66
C ILE A 306 -27.01 7.33 -48.54
N ASN A 307 -27.34 8.58 -48.20
CA ASN A 307 -28.28 9.39 -48.98
C ASN A 307 -27.75 9.67 -50.40
N LEU A 308 -26.45 9.91 -50.55
CA LEU A 308 -25.80 10.12 -51.83
C LEU A 308 -25.79 8.84 -52.69
N ALA A 309 -25.58 7.67 -52.08
CA ALA A 309 -25.63 6.38 -52.77
C ALA A 309 -27.04 6.08 -53.30
N GLY A 310 -28.08 6.46 -52.56
CA GLY A 310 -29.45 6.48 -53.03
C GLY A 310 -29.92 5.11 -53.51
N ASP A 311 -30.34 5.02 -54.78
CA ASP A 311 -30.88 3.80 -55.37
C ASP A 311 -29.86 2.68 -55.56
N ALA A 312 -28.55 2.97 -55.45
CA ALA A 312 -27.50 1.96 -55.50
C ALA A 312 -27.56 0.94 -54.34
N LEU A 313 -28.18 1.34 -53.22
CA LEU A 313 -28.43 0.51 -52.03
C LEU A 313 -29.73 -0.30 -52.10
N GLU A 314 -30.45 -0.28 -53.23
CA GLU A 314 -31.70 -1.01 -53.44
C GLU A 314 -32.73 -0.72 -52.32
N ASN A 315 -33.06 -1.72 -51.50
CA ASN A 315 -34.03 -1.64 -50.41
C ASN A 315 -33.53 -0.80 -49.22
N TYR A 316 -32.24 -0.47 -49.17
CA TYR A 316 -31.61 0.17 -48.01
C TYR A 316 -31.46 1.69 -48.14
N LYS A 317 -31.95 2.30 -49.24
CA LYS A 317 -31.86 3.75 -49.49
C LYS A 317 -32.32 4.64 -48.33
N SER A 318 -33.34 4.21 -47.59
CA SER A 318 -33.92 4.97 -46.48
C SER A 318 -33.38 4.57 -45.10
N TYR A 319 -32.49 3.58 -45.03
CA TYR A 319 -31.99 3.07 -43.76
C TYR A 319 -30.99 4.04 -43.11
N HIS A 320 -30.81 3.88 -41.81
CA HIS A 320 -29.85 4.64 -41.02
C HIS A 320 -28.59 3.82 -40.75
N PRO A 321 -27.41 4.43 -40.76
CA PRO A 321 -26.21 3.75 -40.32
C PRO A 321 -26.31 3.44 -38.83
N GLN A 322 -25.78 2.29 -38.43
CA GLN A 322 -25.56 1.92 -37.05
C GLN A 322 -24.16 1.35 -36.92
N PHE A 323 -23.29 2.09 -36.26
CA PHE A 323 -21.91 1.68 -36.06
C PHE A 323 -21.76 0.90 -34.76
N ASP A 324 -21.40 -0.38 -34.88
CA ASP A 324 -21.01 -1.17 -33.71
C ASP A 324 -19.59 -0.78 -33.31
N TYR A 325 -19.50 0.08 -32.28
CA TYR A 325 -18.22 0.50 -31.74
C TYR A 325 -17.39 -0.66 -31.22
N LYS A 326 -17.97 -1.74 -30.70
CA LYS A 326 -17.19 -2.86 -30.14
C LYS A 326 -16.54 -3.66 -31.26
N GLU A 327 -17.35 -4.12 -32.21
CA GLU A 327 -16.91 -4.98 -33.31
C GLU A 327 -16.27 -4.20 -34.48
N LYS A 328 -16.42 -2.86 -34.48
CA LYS A 328 -15.93 -1.94 -35.53
C LYS A 328 -16.57 -2.21 -36.89
N VAL A 329 -17.86 -2.56 -36.87
CA VAL A 329 -18.65 -2.96 -38.04
C VAL A 329 -19.76 -1.95 -38.27
N LEU A 330 -20.00 -1.59 -39.53
CA LEU A 330 -21.14 -0.78 -39.92
C LEU A 330 -22.30 -1.69 -40.34
N SER A 331 -23.48 -1.45 -39.77
CA SER A 331 -24.73 -2.09 -40.17
C SER A 331 -25.79 -1.04 -40.53
N LEU A 332 -26.90 -1.48 -41.10
CA LEU A 332 -28.02 -0.61 -41.45
C LEU A 332 -29.23 -0.92 -40.58
N ARG A 333 -29.79 0.12 -39.97
CA ARG A 333 -30.99 0.05 -39.13
C ARG A 333 -32.19 0.59 -39.89
N LYS A 334 -33.30 -0.13 -39.83
CA LYS A 334 -34.54 0.30 -40.47
C LYS A 334 -35.10 1.56 -39.78
N PRO A 335 -35.66 2.53 -40.53
CA PRO A 335 -36.22 3.75 -39.95
C PRO A 335 -37.33 3.45 -38.94
N PHE A 336 -37.35 4.22 -37.85
CA PHE A 336 -38.33 4.11 -36.76
C PHE A 336 -38.40 2.74 -36.07
N THR A 337 -37.39 1.88 -36.22
CA THR A 337 -37.28 0.61 -35.48
C THR A 337 -35.90 0.45 -34.84
N ASP A 338 -35.76 -0.49 -33.92
CA ASP A 338 -34.50 -0.97 -33.36
C ASP A 338 -33.92 -2.16 -34.17
N TYR A 339 -34.54 -2.50 -35.31
CA TYR A 339 -34.14 -3.64 -36.13
C TYR A 339 -32.94 -3.31 -37.00
N VAL A 340 -31.82 -3.99 -36.73
CA VAL A 340 -30.61 -4.00 -37.54
C VAL A 340 -30.72 -5.10 -38.58
N ASP A 341 -30.57 -4.74 -39.84
CA ASP A 341 -30.74 -5.65 -40.97
C ASP A 341 -29.40 -6.29 -41.37
N SER A 342 -29.43 -7.57 -41.70
CA SER A 342 -28.29 -8.25 -42.27
C SER A 342 -28.26 -7.96 -43.76
N VAL A 343 -27.46 -6.96 -44.13
CA VAL A 343 -27.29 -6.55 -45.52
C VAL A 343 -26.80 -7.72 -46.36
N GLY A 344 -27.58 -8.12 -47.36
CA GLY A 344 -27.21 -9.15 -48.34
C GLY A 344 -26.51 -8.54 -49.55
N SER A 345 -25.70 -9.34 -50.26
CA SER A 345 -24.91 -8.99 -51.46
C SER A 345 -23.55 -8.32 -51.19
N SER A 346 -22.52 -8.78 -51.91
CA SER A 346 -21.18 -8.19 -51.93
C SER A 346 -21.20 -6.72 -52.35
N SER A 347 -22.13 -6.35 -53.23
CA SER A 347 -22.41 -4.99 -53.69
C SER A 347 -22.77 -4.03 -52.56
N ASN A 348 -23.63 -4.45 -51.64
CA ASN A 348 -24.02 -3.61 -50.52
C ASN A 348 -22.91 -3.54 -49.47
N HIS A 349 -22.18 -4.65 -49.24
CA HIS A 349 -21.02 -4.63 -48.34
C HIS A 349 -19.96 -3.62 -48.80
N LEU A 350 -19.64 -3.57 -50.10
CA LEU A 350 -18.77 -2.53 -50.68
C LEU A 350 -19.18 -1.12 -50.23
N PHE A 351 -20.47 -0.77 -50.39
CA PHE A 351 -20.95 0.54 -49.98
C PHE A 351 -20.78 0.77 -48.46
N LEU A 352 -21.04 -0.24 -47.61
CA LEU A 352 -20.80 -0.11 -46.18
C LEU A 352 -19.33 0.17 -45.84
N HIS A 353 -18.39 -0.51 -46.52
CA HIS A 353 -16.96 -0.26 -46.35
C HIS A 353 -16.59 1.16 -46.78
N LEU A 354 -17.10 1.61 -47.93
CA LEU A 354 -16.90 2.99 -48.38
C LEU A 354 -17.48 3.99 -47.36
N PHE A 355 -18.72 3.83 -46.92
CA PHE A 355 -19.33 4.74 -45.94
C PHE A 355 -18.52 4.82 -44.66
N LEU A 356 -18.07 3.67 -44.13
CA LEU A 356 -17.27 3.65 -42.91
C LEU A 356 -15.94 4.37 -43.11
N PHE A 357 -15.17 4.05 -44.15
CA PHE A 357 -13.84 4.63 -44.32
C PHE A 357 -13.90 6.11 -44.67
N LEU A 358 -14.78 6.51 -45.59
CA LEU A 358 -14.98 7.92 -45.91
C LEU A 358 -15.47 8.70 -44.68
N GLY A 359 -16.42 8.15 -43.93
CA GLY A 359 -16.92 8.75 -42.70
C GLY A 359 -15.86 8.88 -41.60
N LEU A 360 -15.00 7.86 -41.44
CA LEU A 360 -13.88 7.91 -40.50
C LEU A 360 -12.88 9.00 -40.86
N HIS A 361 -12.49 9.12 -42.13
CA HIS A 361 -11.53 10.14 -42.58
C HIS A 361 -12.12 11.56 -42.48
N GLU A 362 -13.39 11.76 -42.78
CA GLU A 362 -14.08 13.03 -42.57
C GLU A 362 -14.19 13.38 -41.08
N LEU A 363 -14.51 12.41 -40.23
CA LEU A 363 -14.53 12.57 -38.77
C LEU A 363 -13.16 12.97 -38.23
N VAL A 364 -12.10 12.25 -38.62
CA VAL A 364 -10.70 12.53 -38.27
C VAL A 364 -10.32 13.95 -38.63
N LYS A 365 -10.67 14.39 -39.84
CA LYS A 365 -10.42 15.76 -40.29
C LYS A 365 -11.19 16.79 -39.47
N SER A 366 -12.50 16.57 -39.24
CA SER A 366 -13.34 17.50 -38.47
C SER A 366 -12.86 17.70 -37.02
N LYS A 367 -12.24 16.67 -36.45
CA LYS A 367 -11.69 16.67 -35.09
C LYS A 367 -10.20 17.03 -35.03
N ASP A 368 -9.57 17.31 -36.17
CA ASP A 368 -8.14 17.61 -36.29
C ASP A 368 -7.25 16.53 -35.62
N VAL A 369 -7.56 15.26 -35.87
CA VAL A 369 -6.84 14.13 -35.25
C VAL A 369 -5.51 13.89 -35.98
N PRO A 370 -4.35 13.91 -35.29
CA PRO A 370 -3.05 13.87 -35.95
C PRO A 370 -2.53 12.46 -36.28
N PHE A 371 -3.23 11.40 -35.86
CA PHE A 371 -2.71 10.03 -35.90
C PHE A 371 -2.99 9.27 -37.20
N ILE A 372 -3.98 9.73 -37.99
CA ILE A 372 -4.34 9.11 -39.26
C ILE A 372 -3.83 10.02 -40.38
N PRO A 373 -2.89 9.54 -41.22
CA PRO A 373 -2.44 10.29 -42.38
C PRO A 373 -3.60 10.60 -43.33
N PRO A 374 -3.61 11.76 -44.02
CA PRO A 374 -4.70 12.17 -44.89
C PRO A 374 -4.63 11.49 -46.27
N PHE A 375 -4.62 10.15 -46.29
CA PHE A 375 -4.73 9.40 -47.54
C PHE A 375 -5.55 8.12 -47.40
N LEU A 376 -6.08 7.61 -48.52
CA LEU A 376 -6.79 6.33 -48.58
C LEU A 376 -6.43 5.58 -49.87
N ILE A 377 -6.06 4.32 -49.73
CA ILE A 377 -5.85 3.39 -50.85
C ILE A 377 -7.05 2.45 -50.92
N ILE A 378 -7.67 2.34 -52.09
CA ILE A 378 -8.81 1.46 -52.35
C ILE A 378 -8.45 0.53 -53.50
N ASP A 379 -8.55 -0.77 -53.26
CA ASP A 379 -8.21 -1.81 -54.22
C ASP A 379 -9.48 -2.46 -54.79
N GLN A 380 -9.71 -2.27 -56.09
CA GLN A 380 -10.83 -2.76 -56.88
C GLN A 380 -12.22 -2.52 -56.28
N PRO A 381 -12.66 -1.26 -56.10
CA PRO A 381 -14.04 -0.96 -55.70
C PRO A 381 -15.11 -1.51 -56.64
N SER A 382 -14.79 -1.91 -57.87
CA SER A 382 -15.74 -2.53 -58.80
C SER A 382 -15.93 -4.04 -58.62
N ARG A 383 -15.13 -4.72 -57.79
CA ARG A 383 -15.08 -6.20 -57.69
C ARG A 383 -16.45 -6.91 -57.60
N PRO A 384 -17.46 -6.42 -56.86
CA PRO A 384 -18.79 -7.06 -56.85
C PRO A 384 -19.47 -7.15 -58.21
N TYR A 385 -19.09 -6.29 -59.14
CA TYR A 385 -19.75 -6.05 -60.42
C TYR A 385 -18.86 -6.48 -61.60
N TRP A 386 -17.54 -6.37 -61.45
CA TRP A 386 -16.56 -6.58 -62.51
C TRP A 386 -15.52 -7.63 -62.11
N GLY A 387 -15.22 -8.58 -63.02
CA GLY A 387 -14.11 -9.52 -62.85
C GLY A 387 -14.48 -10.98 -62.52
N ASP A 388 -15.77 -11.34 -62.35
CA ASP A 388 -16.18 -12.75 -62.14
C ASP A 388 -16.55 -13.46 -63.46
N THR A 389 -15.70 -13.33 -64.48
CA THR A 389 -15.75 -14.18 -65.68
C THR A 389 -14.44 -14.91 -65.82
N GLY A 390 -14.42 -16.17 -65.40
CA GLY A 390 -13.29 -17.08 -65.54
C GLY A 390 -12.72 -17.11 -66.96
N GLU A 391 -11.44 -17.46 -67.05
CA GLU A 391 -10.66 -17.61 -68.28
C GLU A 391 -11.48 -18.21 -69.42
N GLY A 392 -11.83 -17.40 -70.43
CA GLY A 392 -12.47 -17.87 -71.65
C GLY A 392 -13.78 -17.19 -72.07
N LYS A 393 -14.26 -16.16 -71.38
CA LYS A 393 -15.34 -15.29 -71.92
C LYS A 393 -14.86 -13.84 -71.93
N GLY A 394 -14.79 -13.26 -73.13
CA GLY A 394 -14.46 -11.85 -73.34
C GLY A 394 -15.42 -10.91 -72.61
N GLU A 395 -14.96 -9.67 -72.40
CA GLU A 395 -15.68 -8.49 -71.89
C GLU A 395 -17.00 -8.82 -71.17
N GLY A 396 -16.92 -8.92 -69.85
CA GLY A 396 -18.01 -9.33 -68.96
C GLY A 396 -19.34 -8.67 -69.32
N VAL A 397 -20.34 -9.51 -69.60
CA VAL A 397 -21.72 -9.05 -69.74
C VAL A 397 -22.20 -8.66 -68.36
N LEU A 398 -22.13 -7.36 -68.05
CA LEU A 398 -22.71 -6.76 -66.84
C LEU A 398 -24.22 -6.99 -66.80
N LYS A 399 -24.77 -7.22 -65.60
CA LYS A 399 -26.23 -7.24 -65.44
C LYS A 399 -26.74 -5.81 -65.50
N THR A 400 -27.96 -5.64 -66.00
CA THR A 400 -28.65 -4.35 -66.00
C THR A 400 -28.71 -3.77 -64.58
N GLY A 401 -28.07 -2.62 -64.35
CA GLY A 401 -28.01 -1.94 -63.04
C GLY A 401 -26.65 -1.98 -62.34
N ASP A 402 -25.74 -2.90 -62.72
CA ASP A 402 -24.38 -2.95 -62.15
C ASP A 402 -23.53 -1.73 -62.59
N ASP A 403 -23.75 -1.24 -63.81
CA ASP A 403 -23.12 -0.02 -64.35
C ASP A 403 -23.39 1.21 -63.48
N GLU A 404 -24.65 1.37 -63.06
CA GLU A 404 -25.09 2.50 -62.25
C GLU A 404 -24.45 2.45 -60.87
N LYS A 405 -24.30 1.25 -60.29
CA LYS A 405 -23.68 1.07 -58.97
C LYS A 405 -22.18 1.35 -59.00
N ILE A 406 -21.46 0.91 -60.03
CA ILE A 406 -20.04 1.26 -60.21
C ILE A 406 -19.88 2.78 -60.32
N ARG A 407 -20.66 3.41 -61.21
CA ARG A 407 -20.66 4.87 -61.36
C ARG A 407 -20.94 5.56 -60.03
N LYS A 408 -21.90 5.02 -59.25
CA LYS A 408 -22.27 5.60 -57.97
C LYS A 408 -21.20 5.47 -56.88
N ALA A 409 -20.43 4.39 -56.89
CA ALA A 409 -19.24 4.27 -56.06
C ALA A 409 -18.24 5.39 -56.38
N PHE A 410 -17.94 5.65 -57.65
CA PHE A 410 -17.04 6.75 -58.03
C PHE A 410 -17.59 8.14 -57.69
N GLU A 411 -18.90 8.37 -57.85
CA GLU A 411 -19.54 9.62 -57.44
C GLU A 411 -19.44 9.86 -55.92
N LEU A 412 -19.48 8.80 -55.09
CA LEU A 412 -19.21 8.90 -53.65
C LEU A 412 -17.76 9.33 -53.37
N LEU A 413 -16.79 8.71 -54.05
CA LEU A 413 -15.37 9.04 -53.88
C LEU A 413 -15.09 10.48 -54.29
N ASP A 414 -15.64 10.92 -55.42
CA ASP A 414 -15.53 12.29 -55.93
C ASP A 414 -16.13 13.29 -54.94
N SER A 415 -17.35 13.04 -54.44
CA SER A 415 -18.00 13.90 -53.45
C SER A 415 -17.22 13.99 -52.13
N PHE A 416 -16.64 12.88 -51.67
CA PHE A 416 -15.75 12.89 -50.51
C PHE A 416 -14.51 13.76 -50.76
N MET A 417 -13.84 13.60 -51.91
CA MET A 417 -12.67 14.41 -52.25
C MET A 417 -13.02 15.90 -52.29
N ASP A 418 -14.18 16.24 -52.85
CA ASP A 418 -14.72 17.59 -52.87
C ASP A 418 -14.81 18.21 -51.47
N LYS A 419 -15.37 17.47 -50.50
CA LYS A 419 -15.44 17.90 -49.08
C LYS A 419 -14.05 18.02 -48.45
N MET A 420 -13.19 17.05 -48.71
CA MET A 420 -11.85 16.99 -48.13
C MET A 420 -10.91 18.07 -48.69
N LEU A 421 -11.16 18.58 -49.91
CA LEU A 421 -10.39 19.67 -50.50
C LEU A 421 -10.94 21.06 -50.15
N LYS A 422 -12.26 21.22 -49.98
CA LYS A 422 -12.90 22.53 -49.72
C LYS A 422 -12.70 23.04 -48.28
N ASN A 423 -12.61 22.15 -47.28
CA ASN A 423 -12.71 22.53 -45.86
C ASN A 423 -11.41 23.04 -45.19
N GLY A 424 -10.42 23.51 -45.95
CA GLY A 424 -9.10 23.90 -45.41
C GLY A 424 -8.35 22.72 -44.76
N GLY A 425 -7.14 22.96 -44.23
CA GLY A 425 -6.29 21.93 -43.62
C GLY A 425 -5.38 21.20 -44.61
N PRO A 426 -4.68 20.12 -44.18
CA PRO A 426 -3.83 19.33 -45.06
C PRO A 426 -4.66 18.70 -46.18
N GLY A 427 -4.12 18.71 -47.40
CA GLY A 427 -4.74 18.05 -48.54
C GLY A 427 -4.93 16.56 -48.28
N PHE A 428 -5.99 15.99 -48.85
CA PHE A 428 -6.26 14.55 -48.79
C PHE A 428 -5.89 13.90 -50.11
N GLN A 429 -5.33 12.69 -50.09
CA GLN A 429 -5.02 11.92 -51.29
C GLN A 429 -5.76 10.58 -51.31
N MET A 430 -6.43 10.27 -52.41
CA MET A 430 -7.00 8.95 -52.62
C MET A 430 -6.33 8.27 -53.80
N ILE A 431 -5.94 7.01 -53.63
CA ILE A 431 -5.36 6.16 -54.67
C ILE A 431 -6.32 4.99 -54.88
N VAL A 432 -6.88 4.87 -56.08
CA VAL A 432 -7.82 3.82 -56.42
C VAL A 432 -7.20 2.94 -57.50
N LEU A 433 -7.08 1.63 -57.23
CA LEU A 433 -6.61 0.64 -58.19
C LEU A 433 -7.82 -0.04 -58.81
N GLU A 434 -7.97 0.02 -60.14
CA GLU A 434 -9.20 -0.44 -60.78
C GLU A 434 -8.98 -0.91 -62.24
N HIS A 435 -9.86 -1.80 -62.71
CA HIS A 435 -9.86 -2.37 -64.06
C HIS A 435 -11.04 -1.94 -64.94
N VAL A 436 -12.06 -1.26 -64.39
CA VAL A 436 -13.18 -0.79 -65.21
C VAL A 436 -12.73 0.32 -66.16
N PRO A 437 -13.33 0.45 -67.36
CA PRO A 437 -12.96 1.51 -68.30
C PRO A 437 -13.24 2.93 -67.78
N ALA A 438 -12.57 3.93 -68.37
CA ALA A 438 -12.66 5.31 -67.91
C ALA A 438 -14.05 5.95 -68.00
N ASN A 439 -15.00 5.35 -68.74
CA ASN A 439 -16.38 5.84 -68.86
C ASN A 439 -17.12 5.92 -67.51
N TYR A 440 -16.75 5.11 -66.52
CA TYR A 440 -17.42 5.09 -65.21
C TYR A 440 -17.08 6.29 -64.32
N TRP A 441 -15.88 6.87 -64.46
CA TRP A 441 -15.45 8.04 -63.70
C TRP A 441 -15.27 9.30 -64.56
N LYS A 442 -15.50 9.19 -65.87
CA LYS A 442 -15.39 10.34 -66.79
C LYS A 442 -16.40 11.43 -66.41
N GLY A 443 -15.88 12.64 -66.24
CA GLY A 443 -16.67 13.82 -65.90
C GLY A 443 -16.82 14.07 -64.39
N LEU A 444 -16.14 13.29 -63.56
CA LEU A 444 -15.94 13.59 -62.14
C LEU A 444 -14.72 14.51 -62.00
N ASP A 445 -14.85 15.53 -61.16
CA ASP A 445 -13.89 16.64 -61.13
C ASP A 445 -12.59 16.27 -60.41
N ASN A 446 -12.66 15.38 -59.41
CA ASN A 446 -11.55 15.05 -58.52
C ASN A 446 -10.86 13.72 -58.86
N ILE A 447 -11.26 13.05 -59.95
CA ILE A 447 -10.71 11.74 -60.35
C ILE A 447 -9.88 11.91 -61.61
N HIS A 448 -8.59 11.56 -61.51
CA HIS A 448 -7.63 11.68 -62.60
C HIS A 448 -6.95 10.33 -62.86
N PRO A 449 -6.95 9.83 -64.10
CA PRO A 449 -6.15 8.66 -64.45
C PRO A 449 -4.66 9.01 -64.36
N VAL A 450 -3.91 8.21 -63.59
CA VAL A 450 -2.46 8.40 -63.42
C VAL A 450 -1.69 7.62 -64.46
N GLU A 451 -2.00 6.33 -64.62
CA GLU A 451 -1.33 5.43 -65.56
C GLU A 451 -2.24 4.24 -65.88
N GLU A 452 -2.09 3.66 -67.08
CA GLU A 452 -2.77 2.42 -67.49
C GLU A 452 -1.76 1.27 -67.61
N PHE A 453 -1.94 0.24 -66.78
CA PHE A 453 -1.06 -0.93 -66.74
C PHE A 453 -1.57 -2.04 -67.67
N ILE A 454 -1.28 -1.90 -68.96
CA ILE A 454 -1.68 -2.83 -70.01
C ILE A 454 -0.46 -3.25 -70.85
N GLY A 455 -0.44 -4.49 -71.35
CA GLY A 455 0.48 -4.90 -72.42
C GLY A 455 1.97 -4.91 -72.06
N GLY A 456 2.32 -5.19 -70.80
CA GLY A 456 3.70 -5.19 -70.30
C GLY A 456 4.07 -3.92 -69.53
N ASN A 457 3.25 -2.86 -69.61
CA ASN A 457 3.31 -1.77 -68.64
C ASN A 457 2.70 -2.27 -67.33
N ALA A 458 3.47 -2.24 -66.25
CA ALA A 458 3.05 -2.71 -64.93
C ALA A 458 3.52 -1.70 -63.87
N LEU A 459 2.78 -1.59 -62.78
CA LEU A 459 3.14 -0.73 -61.65
C LEU A 459 4.52 -1.08 -61.09
N ILE A 460 4.84 -2.39 -61.10
CA ILE A 460 6.17 -2.93 -60.83
C ILE A 460 6.50 -3.86 -61.99
N ARG A 461 7.47 -3.50 -62.83
CA ARG A 461 7.85 -4.34 -63.97
C ARG A 461 8.81 -5.45 -63.50
N PRO A 462 8.80 -6.63 -64.12
CA PRO A 462 9.76 -7.70 -63.79
C PRO A 462 11.22 -7.23 -63.85
N GLU A 463 11.53 -6.33 -64.79
CA GLU A 463 12.85 -5.70 -64.95
C GLU A 463 13.26 -4.87 -63.72
N ASP A 464 12.30 -4.18 -63.09
CA ASP A 464 12.53 -3.36 -61.89
C ASP A 464 12.86 -4.22 -60.66
N ILE A 465 12.43 -5.49 -60.65
CA ILE A 465 12.68 -6.45 -59.56
C ILE A 465 14.08 -7.07 -59.72
N SER A 466 14.51 -7.36 -60.94
CA SER A 466 15.85 -7.91 -61.20
C SER A 466 16.98 -6.96 -60.81
N GLU A 467 16.81 -5.65 -61.02
CA GLU A 467 17.80 -4.64 -60.61
C GLU A 467 17.99 -4.56 -59.09
N LEU A 468 16.96 -4.91 -58.30
CA LEU A 468 17.04 -4.95 -56.84
C LEU A 468 17.80 -6.18 -56.34
N THR A 469 17.68 -7.32 -57.01
CA THR A 469 18.41 -8.55 -56.63
C THR A 469 19.87 -8.53 -57.05
N ASP A 470 20.21 -7.84 -58.14
CA ASP A 470 21.60 -7.75 -58.60
C ASP A 470 22.42 -6.80 -57.71
N GLN A 471 21.81 -5.73 -57.14
CA GLN A 471 22.49 -4.82 -56.20
C GLN A 471 22.82 -5.46 -54.84
N ASP A 472 22.00 -6.41 -54.36
CA ASP A 472 22.31 -7.15 -53.13
C ASP A 472 23.43 -8.19 -53.32
N SER A 473 23.66 -8.64 -54.57
CA SER A 473 24.74 -9.59 -54.89
C SER A 473 26.11 -8.94 -55.03
N GLU A 474 26.18 -7.64 -55.35
CA GLU A 474 27.44 -6.88 -55.42
C GLU A 474 27.91 -6.37 -54.04
N GLY A 475 27.11 -6.54 -52.98
CA GLY A 475 27.44 -6.12 -51.60
C GLY A 475 28.10 -7.17 -50.72
N GLU A 476 28.14 -8.45 -51.13
CA GLU A 476 28.76 -9.55 -50.36
C GLU A 476 30.20 -9.91 -50.80
N GLU A 477 30.73 -9.29 -51.86
CA GLU A 477 32.14 -9.39 -52.23
C GLU A 477 32.86 -8.03 -52.08
N SER A 478 33.03 -7.55 -50.84
CA SER A 478 34.14 -6.63 -50.50
C SER A 478 34.59 -6.69 -49.05
#